data_AF-A0A8H5KDM8-F1
#
_entry.id   AF-A0A8H5KDM8-F1
#
_cell.length_a   1.000
_cell.length_b   1.000
_cell.length_c   1.000
_cell.angle_alpha   90.00
_cell.angle_beta   90.00
_cell.angle_gamma   90.00
#
_symmetry.space_group_name_H-M   'P 1'
#
loop_
_entity.id
_entity.type
_entity.pdbx_description
1 polymer ?
#
loop_
_entity_poly.entity_id
_entity_poly.type
_entity_poly.pdbx_seq_one_letter_code
_entity_poly.pdbx_strand_id
1 'polypeptide(L)'
;MKGSITLAFALVQFSAASQLVWPSKWDEVEDLLYMQGGYNKRGLADALRTCEFGSNNPGQQNTAEWLRTAFHDVITHDAKAGTGGLDASIYWESSRPENPGMAFNNTFGFFYGFHNQRASASDLTALGTVLAVGACEGPSIPFRAGRVDAYKAGPSGVPEPSTNLKDTFSAFTKAGFTKEDMTAMVACGHAIGGVHSVDFPEIVEIKADPNNDTSVPFQKDITSFHNGIVTEYLAGTSKNPLVAAKNATLRSDKRIFDNDKATMKKLATKAGFKSMCADILTRMIDTVPKSVQLTPVLEAYDFRPYITELSLNSKGRIHWTGSVRVKITNNIRDNNDLAINLIYAGRDGKKVTVPTQQVTFQGGTSNGAGQLFANFEYDTTIDAKNGITKFWIQEVKPSTKATVTHDNQKTGGYKVDDTVLYQLQQSCAVLETLPNAPLVVTAMVRDARAKDPLTLRVAHKKPVKGSIVPKFQTEITNFKATGKKSAGFTAFQAKTKYEEQNTYFDIVLGGKPASGIQFLTSQVMPAKCS
;
A
#
# COMPACT_ATOMS: atom_id res chain seq x y z
N MET A 1 31.45 -46.75 26.41
CA MET A 1 31.55 -45.87 25.24
C MET A 1 30.18 -45.25 25.00
N LYS A 2 30.01 -43.98 25.39
CA LYS A 2 28.79 -43.19 25.19
C LYS A 2 29.11 -42.12 24.14
N GLY A 3 28.44 -42.16 22.99
CA GLY A 3 28.52 -41.11 21.97
C GLY A 3 27.19 -40.37 21.95
N SER A 4 27.17 -39.15 22.51
CA SER A 4 26.03 -38.24 22.41
C SER A 4 25.95 -37.68 21.00
N ILE A 5 24.81 -37.88 20.32
CA ILE A 5 24.50 -37.22 19.05
C ILE A 5 23.87 -35.87 19.39
N THR A 6 24.65 -34.80 19.27
CA THR A 6 24.18 -33.42 19.40
C THR A 6 23.47 -33.02 18.11
N LEU A 7 22.15 -32.83 18.16
CA LEU A 7 21.40 -32.19 17.09
C LEU A 7 21.84 -30.71 17.00
N ALA A 8 22.56 -30.36 15.93
CA ALA A 8 22.83 -28.97 15.60
C ALA A 8 21.56 -28.34 15.03
N PHE A 9 20.86 -27.54 15.83
CA PHE A 9 19.90 -26.58 15.31
C PHE A 9 20.69 -25.54 14.51
N ALA A 10 20.57 -25.59 13.18
CA ALA A 10 20.98 -24.48 12.34
C ALA A 10 20.08 -23.29 12.67
N LEU A 11 20.56 -22.42 13.56
CA LEU A 11 20.04 -21.06 13.71
C LEU A 11 20.22 -20.37 12.37
N VAL A 12 19.16 -20.32 11.56
CA VAL A 12 19.07 -19.38 10.45
C VAL A 12 19.22 -18.01 11.09
N GLN A 13 20.38 -17.37 10.90
CA GLN A 13 20.54 -15.98 11.25
C GLN A 13 19.56 -15.21 10.39
N PHE A 14 18.42 -14.83 10.98
CA PHE A 14 17.60 -13.75 10.46
C PHE A 14 18.49 -12.51 10.49
N SER A 15 19.17 -12.23 9.38
CA SER A 15 19.68 -10.88 9.14
C SER A 15 18.46 -9.97 9.25
N ALA A 16 18.42 -9.14 10.30
CA ALA A 16 17.38 -8.13 10.44
C ALA A 16 17.25 -7.43 9.07
N ALA A 17 16.06 -7.49 8.47
CA ALA A 17 15.83 -6.87 7.18
C ALA A 17 16.25 -5.40 7.31
N SER A 18 17.23 -4.97 6.52
CA SER A 18 17.63 -3.58 6.51
C SER A 18 16.42 -2.75 6.10
N GLN A 19 16.07 -1.76 6.93
CA GLN A 19 15.02 -0.79 6.61
C GLN A 19 15.29 -0.17 5.23
N LEU A 20 14.23 0.26 4.54
CA LEU A 20 14.38 0.91 3.25
C LEU A 20 15.27 2.16 3.34
N VAL A 21 15.99 2.44 2.25
CA VAL A 21 16.73 3.68 2.03
C VAL A 21 15.79 4.68 1.37
N TRP A 22 15.66 5.89 1.92
CA TRP A 22 14.88 6.97 1.31
C TRP A 22 15.74 7.81 0.33
N PRO A 23 15.20 8.31 -0.78
CA PRO A 23 13.89 8.00 -1.34
C PRO A 23 13.87 6.60 -1.98
N SER A 24 12.74 5.92 -1.87
CA SER A 24 12.48 4.61 -2.46
C SER A 24 11.26 4.66 -3.39
N LYS A 25 11.19 3.75 -4.36
CA LYS A 25 9.96 3.57 -5.16
C LYS A 25 8.79 3.00 -4.35
N TRP A 26 9.07 2.43 -3.17
CA TRP A 26 8.10 1.88 -2.23
C TRP A 26 7.58 2.90 -1.21
N ASP A 27 8.07 4.14 -1.29
CA ASP A 27 7.71 5.23 -0.39
C ASP A 27 6.19 5.44 -0.29
N GLU A 28 5.49 5.33 -1.42
CA GLU A 28 4.04 5.50 -1.50
C GLU A 28 3.29 4.38 -0.78
N VAL A 29 3.65 3.11 -1.03
CA VAL A 29 2.98 1.96 -0.41
C VAL A 29 3.25 1.91 1.09
N GLU A 30 4.44 2.32 1.53
CA GLU A 30 4.77 2.45 2.96
C GLU A 30 3.90 3.52 3.64
N ASP A 31 3.67 4.65 2.98
CA ASP A 31 2.76 5.67 3.50
C ASP A 31 1.31 5.17 3.54
N LEU A 32 0.84 4.45 2.51
CA LEU A 32 -0.50 3.85 2.52
C LEU A 32 -0.69 2.83 3.66
N LEU A 33 0.38 2.11 4.04
CA LEU A 33 0.36 1.16 5.16
C LEU A 33 0.38 1.85 6.52
N TYR A 34 1.24 2.85 6.72
CA TYR A 34 1.52 3.39 8.06
C TYR A 34 0.89 4.76 8.37
N MET A 35 0.37 5.47 7.37
CA MET A 35 -0.24 6.81 7.54
C MET A 35 -1.76 6.74 7.46
N GLN A 36 -2.38 5.99 8.37
CA GLN A 36 -3.83 5.74 8.40
C GLN A 36 -4.59 6.80 9.20
N GLY A 37 -3.95 7.45 10.18
CA GLY A 37 -4.53 8.48 11.02
C GLY A 37 -3.56 9.61 11.34
N GLY A 38 -4.10 10.72 11.83
CA GLY A 38 -3.35 11.91 12.24
C GLY A 38 -2.77 12.73 11.08
N TYR A 39 -1.69 13.44 11.36
CA TYR A 39 -1.02 14.33 10.39
C TYR A 39 -0.57 13.57 9.14
N ASN A 40 -0.75 14.16 7.95
CA ASN A 40 -0.42 13.55 6.65
C ASN A 40 -1.09 12.17 6.37
N LYS A 41 -2.24 11.90 7.00
CA LYS A 41 -3.07 10.73 6.71
C LYS A 41 -3.32 10.54 5.20
N ARG A 42 -3.22 9.31 4.71
CA ARG A 42 -3.40 8.94 3.30
C ARG A 42 -4.80 8.42 2.95
N GLY A 43 -5.56 7.89 3.92
CA GLY A 43 -6.99 7.60 3.75
C GLY A 43 -7.36 6.22 3.19
N LEU A 44 -6.41 5.34 2.84
CA LEU A 44 -6.73 3.98 2.38
C LEU A 44 -7.56 3.20 3.43
N ALA A 45 -7.24 3.34 4.71
CA ALA A 45 -7.98 2.68 5.80
C ALA A 45 -9.36 3.30 6.10
N ASP A 46 -9.77 4.38 5.42
CA ASP A 46 -11.04 5.08 5.73
C ASP A 46 -12.29 4.28 5.38
N ALA A 47 -12.13 3.30 4.49
CA ALA A 47 -13.14 2.31 4.17
C ALA A 47 -13.20 1.15 5.18
N LEU A 48 -12.38 1.14 6.24
CA LEU A 48 -12.27 0.03 7.20
C LEU A 48 -12.37 0.52 8.66
N ARG A 49 -13.32 1.41 8.95
CA ARG A 49 -13.42 2.06 10.28
C ARG A 49 -13.64 1.09 11.44
N THR A 50 -14.46 0.06 11.20
CA THR A 50 -14.74 -1.04 12.12
C THR A 50 -14.76 -2.33 11.31
N CYS A 51 -14.75 -3.49 11.98
CA CYS A 51 -14.85 -4.75 11.28
C CYS A 51 -16.10 -4.85 10.41
N GLU A 52 -17.23 -4.32 10.89
CA GLU A 52 -18.55 -4.35 10.25
C GLU A 52 -18.81 -3.19 9.27
N PHE A 53 -17.83 -2.30 9.06
CA PHE A 53 -18.08 -1.10 8.25
C PHE A 53 -18.32 -1.45 6.78
N GLY A 54 -19.46 -0.98 6.25
CA GLY A 54 -19.91 -1.19 4.87
C GLY A 54 -20.45 0.07 4.19
N SER A 55 -19.92 1.25 4.54
CA SER A 55 -20.32 2.53 3.92
C SER A 55 -21.83 2.84 3.99
N ASN A 56 -22.50 2.36 5.06
CA ASN A 56 -23.96 2.44 5.27
C ASN A 56 -24.82 1.72 4.21
N ASN A 57 -24.24 0.82 3.42
CA ASN A 57 -24.99 -0.06 2.55
C ASN A 57 -25.39 -1.33 3.33
N PRO A 58 -26.68 -1.69 3.40
CA PRO A 58 -27.13 -2.91 4.06
C PRO A 58 -26.38 -4.15 3.56
N GLY A 59 -25.95 -5.02 4.48
CA GLY A 59 -25.26 -6.27 4.18
C GLY A 59 -23.77 -6.13 3.81
N GLN A 60 -23.30 -4.95 3.39
CA GLN A 60 -21.91 -4.76 2.98
C GLN A 60 -20.95 -4.77 4.18
N GLN A 61 -19.79 -5.42 4.01
CA GLN A 61 -18.68 -5.41 4.95
C GLN A 61 -17.36 -5.29 4.18
N ASN A 62 -16.77 -4.09 4.13
CA ASN A 62 -15.60 -3.81 3.27
C ASN A 62 -14.40 -4.69 3.63
N THR A 63 -14.21 -4.98 4.92
CA THR A 63 -13.13 -5.87 5.38
C THR A 63 -13.25 -7.28 4.76
N ALA A 64 -14.46 -7.81 4.69
CA ALA A 64 -14.75 -9.10 4.06
C ALA A 64 -14.61 -9.05 2.53
N GLU A 65 -15.09 -7.97 1.89
CA GLU A 65 -14.94 -7.79 0.44
C GLU A 65 -13.46 -7.76 0.01
N TRP A 66 -12.60 -7.07 0.78
CA TRP A 66 -11.17 -6.95 0.46
C TRP A 66 -10.44 -8.27 0.67
N LEU A 67 -10.74 -8.99 1.76
CA LEU A 67 -10.17 -10.32 2.01
C LEU A 67 -10.61 -11.34 0.95
N ARG A 68 -11.90 -11.31 0.57
CA ARG A 68 -12.44 -12.14 -0.52
C ARG A 68 -11.76 -11.81 -1.85
N THR A 69 -11.56 -10.52 -2.15
CA THR A 69 -10.87 -10.08 -3.38
C THR A 69 -9.47 -10.69 -3.50
N ALA A 70 -8.70 -10.69 -2.40
CA ALA A 70 -7.37 -11.31 -2.41
C ALA A 70 -7.41 -12.83 -2.62
N PHE A 71 -8.31 -13.54 -1.95
CA PHE A 71 -8.44 -14.99 -2.12
C PHE A 71 -8.78 -15.38 -3.57
N HIS A 72 -9.79 -14.70 -4.15
CA HIS A 72 -10.25 -15.00 -5.50
C HIS A 72 -9.19 -14.70 -6.57
N ASP A 73 -8.33 -13.71 -6.36
CA ASP A 73 -7.19 -13.44 -7.23
C ASP A 73 -6.09 -14.51 -7.09
N VAL A 74 -5.82 -14.96 -5.87
CA VAL A 74 -4.73 -15.89 -5.56
C VAL A 74 -5.02 -17.33 -5.98
N ILE A 75 -6.23 -17.84 -5.74
CA ILE A 75 -6.48 -19.29 -5.72
C ILE A 75 -6.38 -19.96 -7.10
N THR A 76 -6.39 -19.18 -8.19
CA THR A 76 -6.20 -19.69 -9.56
C THR A 76 -4.71 -19.75 -9.96
N HIS A 77 -3.79 -19.42 -9.04
CA HIS A 77 -2.35 -19.58 -9.21
C HIS A 77 -1.98 -21.01 -9.64
N ASP A 78 -0.98 -21.10 -10.51
CA ASP A 78 -0.35 -22.36 -10.89
C ASP A 78 1.09 -22.34 -10.42
N ALA A 79 1.36 -22.99 -9.28
CA ALA A 79 2.68 -23.01 -8.66
C ALA A 79 3.72 -23.73 -9.53
N LYS A 80 3.29 -24.70 -10.36
CA LYS A 80 4.19 -25.43 -11.26
C LYS A 80 4.56 -24.60 -12.48
N ALA A 81 3.58 -23.90 -13.07
CA ALA A 81 3.81 -22.99 -14.19
C ALA A 81 4.44 -21.65 -13.75
N GLY A 82 4.26 -21.27 -12.48
CA GLY A 82 4.72 -20.01 -11.93
C GLY A 82 3.91 -18.80 -12.41
N THR A 83 2.60 -18.97 -12.65
CA THR A 83 1.69 -17.96 -13.22
C THR A 83 0.48 -17.70 -12.33
N GLY A 84 -0.12 -16.51 -12.44
CA GLY A 84 -1.25 -16.10 -11.58
C GLY A 84 -0.81 -15.84 -10.14
N GLY A 85 -1.74 -15.83 -9.20
CA GLY A 85 -1.51 -15.39 -7.83
C GLY A 85 -2.10 -13.99 -7.63
N LEU A 86 -1.64 -13.27 -6.62
CA LEU A 86 -2.07 -11.90 -6.38
C LEU A 86 -1.44 -10.97 -7.43
N ASP A 87 -2.12 -10.79 -8.55
CA ASP A 87 -1.71 -9.97 -9.70
C ASP A 87 -2.85 -9.06 -10.21
N ALA A 88 -3.95 -8.95 -9.47
CA ALA A 88 -5.18 -8.22 -9.79
C ALA A 88 -5.90 -8.69 -11.07
N SER A 89 -5.69 -9.94 -11.52
CA SER A 89 -6.43 -10.51 -12.65
C SER A 89 -7.91 -10.68 -12.34
N ILE A 90 -8.31 -10.91 -11.08
CA ILE A 90 -9.70 -11.10 -10.61
C ILE A 90 -10.67 -10.04 -11.14
N TYR A 91 -10.16 -8.83 -11.33
CA TYR A 91 -10.96 -7.74 -11.83
C TYR A 91 -11.53 -8.06 -13.24
N TRP A 92 -10.75 -8.72 -14.09
CA TRP A 92 -11.14 -9.19 -15.44
C TRP A 92 -12.07 -10.40 -15.42
N GLU A 93 -12.36 -10.91 -14.23
CA GLU A 93 -12.99 -12.19 -13.97
C GLU A 93 -14.29 -12.01 -13.18
N SER A 94 -14.67 -10.78 -12.86
CA SER A 94 -15.85 -10.43 -12.04
C SER A 94 -17.20 -10.84 -12.64
N SER A 95 -17.24 -11.16 -13.94
CA SER A 95 -18.44 -11.68 -14.62
C SER A 95 -18.52 -13.21 -14.64
N ARG A 96 -17.52 -13.91 -14.09
CA ARG A 96 -17.52 -15.38 -14.07
C ARG A 96 -18.51 -15.91 -13.03
N PRO A 97 -19.13 -17.09 -13.28
CA PRO A 97 -20.03 -17.73 -12.31
C PRO A 97 -19.41 -17.94 -10.93
N GLU A 98 -18.10 -18.17 -10.87
CA GLU A 98 -17.33 -18.37 -9.64
C GLU A 98 -17.05 -17.06 -8.85
N ASN A 99 -17.40 -15.90 -9.41
CA ASN A 99 -17.14 -14.57 -8.85
C ASN A 99 -18.42 -13.70 -8.72
N PRO A 100 -19.52 -14.20 -8.14
CA PRO A 100 -20.76 -13.41 -8.05
C PRO A 100 -20.64 -12.25 -7.05
N GLY A 101 -21.51 -11.26 -7.23
CA GLY A 101 -21.62 -10.08 -6.36
C GLY A 101 -20.76 -8.88 -6.78
N MET A 102 -20.93 -7.78 -6.04
CA MET A 102 -20.28 -6.50 -6.35
C MET A 102 -18.96 -6.26 -5.62
N ALA A 103 -18.55 -7.18 -4.73
CA ALA A 103 -17.39 -7.01 -3.85
C ALA A 103 -16.10 -6.58 -4.57
N PHE A 104 -15.80 -7.20 -5.71
CA PHE A 104 -14.60 -6.88 -6.49
C PHE A 104 -14.68 -5.46 -7.09
N ASN A 105 -15.83 -5.11 -7.69
CA ASN A 105 -16.02 -3.77 -8.27
C ASN A 105 -16.01 -2.67 -7.20
N ASN A 106 -16.60 -2.93 -6.03
CA ASN A 106 -16.55 -2.03 -4.87
C ASN A 106 -15.11 -1.82 -4.40
N THR A 107 -14.36 -2.91 -4.23
CA THR A 107 -12.95 -2.91 -3.80
C THR A 107 -12.09 -2.09 -4.76
N PHE A 108 -12.13 -2.38 -6.06
CA PHE A 108 -11.33 -1.66 -7.04
C PHE A 108 -11.84 -0.24 -7.33
N GLY A 109 -13.13 0.01 -7.19
CA GLY A 109 -13.71 1.35 -7.23
C GLY A 109 -13.12 2.25 -6.15
N PHE A 110 -12.95 1.72 -4.93
CA PHE A 110 -12.26 2.43 -3.85
C PHE A 110 -10.75 2.54 -4.09
N PHE A 111 -10.09 1.45 -4.49
CA PHE A 111 -8.64 1.45 -4.78
C PHE A 111 -8.24 2.35 -5.95
N TYR A 112 -9.16 2.69 -6.86
CA TYR A 112 -8.89 3.56 -8.01
C TYR A 112 -8.19 4.88 -7.62
N GLY A 113 -8.61 5.48 -6.48
CA GLY A 113 -8.05 6.73 -5.97
C GLY A 113 -6.58 6.61 -5.50
N PHE A 114 -6.16 5.40 -5.14
CA PHE A 114 -4.81 5.08 -4.64
C PHE A 114 -3.92 4.44 -5.70
N HIS A 115 -4.51 3.85 -6.74
CA HIS A 115 -3.78 3.20 -7.82
C HIS A 115 -2.97 4.20 -8.63
N ASN A 116 -1.65 4.03 -8.64
CA ASN A 116 -0.68 4.91 -9.30
C ASN A 116 0.60 4.14 -9.67
N GLN A 117 1.57 4.79 -10.34
CA GLN A 117 2.81 4.13 -10.80
C GLN A 117 3.70 3.55 -9.69
N ARG A 118 3.46 3.93 -8.43
CA ARG A 118 4.16 3.43 -7.23
C ARG A 118 3.27 2.58 -6.31
N ALA A 119 1.99 2.41 -6.63
CA ALA A 119 1.06 1.55 -5.90
C ALA A 119 0.18 0.81 -6.91
N SER A 120 0.57 -0.43 -7.25
CA SER A 120 -0.16 -1.31 -8.17
C SER A 120 -1.50 -1.75 -7.57
N ALA A 121 -2.47 -2.10 -8.40
CA ALA A 121 -3.76 -2.61 -7.92
C ALA A 121 -3.57 -3.88 -7.08
N SER A 122 -2.61 -4.73 -7.46
CA SER A 122 -2.26 -5.94 -6.71
C SER A 122 -1.61 -5.64 -5.35
N ASP A 123 -0.69 -4.67 -5.26
CA ASP A 123 -0.16 -4.25 -3.95
C ASP A 123 -1.25 -3.63 -3.07
N LEU A 124 -2.22 -2.91 -3.66
CA LEU A 124 -3.38 -2.39 -2.94
C LEU A 124 -4.30 -3.50 -2.42
N THR A 125 -4.50 -4.59 -3.17
CA THR A 125 -5.28 -5.76 -2.69
C THR A 125 -4.59 -6.47 -1.54
N ALA A 126 -3.28 -6.67 -1.63
CA ALA A 126 -2.48 -7.23 -0.53
C ALA A 126 -2.54 -6.34 0.71
N LEU A 127 -2.34 -5.03 0.52
CA LEU A 127 -2.40 -4.06 1.60
C LEU A 127 -3.80 -3.99 2.20
N GLY A 128 -4.84 -4.01 1.37
CA GLY A 128 -6.23 -4.07 1.80
C GLY A 128 -6.50 -5.27 2.69
N THR A 129 -5.95 -6.44 2.37
CA THR A 129 -6.05 -7.64 3.23
C THR A 129 -5.42 -7.41 4.61
N VAL A 130 -4.22 -6.85 4.66
CA VAL A 130 -3.51 -6.54 5.92
C VAL A 130 -4.33 -5.57 6.76
N LEU A 131 -4.85 -4.52 6.13
CA LEU A 131 -5.64 -3.49 6.81
C LEU A 131 -7.01 -4.01 7.25
N ALA A 132 -7.68 -4.84 6.44
CA ALA A 132 -8.98 -5.41 6.76
C ALA A 132 -8.91 -6.30 7.99
N VAL A 133 -7.94 -7.21 8.03
CA VAL A 133 -7.72 -8.09 9.18
C VAL A 133 -7.33 -7.28 10.41
N GLY A 134 -6.47 -6.26 10.26
CA GLY A 134 -6.07 -5.37 11.35
C GLY A 134 -7.21 -4.52 11.92
N ALA A 135 -8.11 -4.00 11.06
CA ALA A 135 -9.30 -3.25 11.46
C ALA A 135 -10.31 -4.10 12.25
N CYS A 136 -10.26 -5.42 12.06
CA CYS A 136 -11.02 -6.40 12.83
C CYS A 136 -10.26 -6.92 14.06
N GLU A 137 -9.19 -6.26 14.52
CA GLU A 137 -8.36 -6.71 15.65
C GLU A 137 -7.68 -8.07 15.45
N GLY A 138 -7.52 -8.49 14.19
CA GLY A 138 -6.88 -9.73 13.82
C GLY A 138 -5.36 -9.76 14.02
N PRO A 139 -4.70 -10.87 13.63
CA PRO A 139 -3.24 -10.95 13.67
C PRO A 139 -2.57 -9.90 12.79
N SER A 140 -1.35 -9.52 13.16
CA SER A 140 -0.48 -8.75 12.25
C SER A 140 -0.04 -9.66 11.10
N ILE A 141 -0.28 -9.20 9.87
CA ILE A 141 0.14 -9.85 8.64
C ILE A 141 1.31 -9.04 8.08
N PRO A 142 2.53 -9.60 8.01
CA PRO A 142 3.66 -8.95 7.36
C PRO A 142 3.37 -8.59 5.91
N PHE A 143 3.55 -7.32 5.56
CA PHE A 143 3.34 -6.84 4.20
C PHE A 143 4.67 -6.80 3.43
N ARG A 144 4.66 -7.25 2.18
CA ARG A 144 5.74 -7.07 1.20
C ARG A 144 5.18 -6.35 -0.01
N ALA A 145 5.95 -5.47 -0.64
CA ALA A 145 5.53 -4.73 -1.83
C ALA A 145 6.14 -5.33 -3.11
N GLY A 146 5.63 -4.89 -4.26
CA GLY A 146 6.22 -5.13 -5.57
C GLY A 146 5.46 -6.08 -6.46
N ARG A 147 4.18 -6.29 -6.18
CA ARG A 147 3.28 -7.01 -7.09
C ARG A 147 3.09 -6.22 -8.38
N VAL A 148 2.91 -6.95 -9.46
CA VAL A 148 2.75 -6.41 -10.81
C VAL A 148 1.36 -6.75 -11.30
N ASP A 149 0.64 -5.74 -11.80
CA ASP A 149 -0.72 -5.93 -12.28
C ASP A 149 -0.77 -6.73 -13.59
N ALA A 150 -1.72 -7.67 -13.64
CA ALA A 150 -2.16 -8.33 -14.85
C ALA A 150 -3.10 -7.41 -15.64
N TYR A 151 -2.94 -7.43 -16.96
CA TYR A 151 -3.77 -6.65 -17.90
C TYR A 151 -4.74 -7.53 -18.69
N LYS A 152 -5.07 -8.70 -18.14
CA LYS A 152 -6.01 -9.68 -18.69
C LYS A 152 -6.44 -10.64 -17.58
N ALA A 153 -7.51 -11.37 -17.84
CA ALA A 153 -7.96 -12.44 -16.97
C ALA A 153 -6.94 -13.59 -16.86
N GLY A 154 -6.83 -14.16 -15.67
CA GLY A 154 -6.20 -15.43 -15.36
C GLY A 154 -7.08 -16.62 -15.73
N PRO A 155 -6.68 -17.85 -15.42
CA PRO A 155 -7.51 -19.04 -15.65
C PRO A 155 -8.73 -19.05 -14.72
N SER A 156 -9.81 -19.75 -15.11
CA SER A 156 -10.94 -20.04 -14.22
C SER A 156 -10.61 -21.14 -13.21
N GLY A 157 -11.48 -21.32 -12.21
CA GLY A 157 -11.40 -22.43 -11.27
C GLY A 157 -11.33 -22.02 -9.80
N VAL A 158 -11.85 -20.84 -9.44
CA VAL A 158 -12.10 -20.50 -8.03
C VAL A 158 -13.12 -21.50 -7.47
N PRO A 159 -12.85 -22.15 -6.32
CA PRO A 159 -13.82 -23.08 -5.73
C PRO A 159 -15.12 -22.38 -5.33
N GLU A 160 -16.25 -22.89 -5.84
CA GLU A 160 -17.60 -22.45 -5.50
C GLU A 160 -18.13 -23.21 -4.25
N PRO A 161 -19.19 -22.71 -3.59
CA PRO A 161 -19.85 -23.43 -2.50
C PRO A 161 -20.32 -24.85 -2.87
N SER A 162 -20.63 -25.07 -4.16
CA SER A 162 -21.07 -26.34 -4.72
C SER A 162 -19.91 -27.27 -5.16
N THR A 163 -18.68 -26.74 -5.30
CA THR A 163 -17.52 -27.52 -5.74
C THR A 163 -17.24 -28.66 -4.75
N ASN A 164 -17.01 -29.88 -5.29
CA ASN A 164 -16.75 -31.04 -4.44
C ASN A 164 -15.35 -30.95 -3.80
N LEU A 165 -15.15 -31.67 -2.70
CA LEU A 165 -13.92 -31.60 -1.90
C LEU A 165 -12.65 -31.97 -2.69
N LYS A 166 -12.74 -32.91 -3.63
CA LYS A 166 -11.59 -33.35 -4.43
C LYS A 166 -11.12 -32.22 -5.35
N ASP A 167 -12.06 -31.55 -6.00
CA ASP A 167 -11.75 -30.47 -6.94
C ASP A 167 -11.32 -29.20 -6.19
N THR A 168 -11.95 -28.89 -5.04
CA THR A 168 -11.47 -27.83 -4.14
C THR A 168 -10.02 -28.09 -3.71
N PHE A 169 -9.72 -29.31 -3.22
CA PHE A 169 -8.36 -29.66 -2.82
C PHE A 169 -7.36 -29.61 -3.99
N SER A 170 -7.81 -29.94 -5.21
CA SER A 170 -6.97 -29.85 -6.41
C SER A 170 -6.64 -28.40 -6.76
N ALA A 171 -7.57 -27.46 -6.60
CA ALA A 171 -7.33 -26.03 -6.79
C ALA A 171 -6.29 -25.49 -5.80
N PHE A 172 -6.46 -25.77 -4.50
CA PHE A 172 -5.48 -25.39 -3.46
C PHE A 172 -4.10 -26.00 -3.74
N THR A 173 -4.05 -27.30 -4.07
CA THR A 173 -2.78 -27.98 -4.39
C THR A 173 -2.11 -27.36 -5.61
N LYS A 174 -2.87 -27.00 -6.65
CA LYS A 174 -2.35 -26.32 -7.85
C LYS A 174 -1.77 -24.94 -7.51
N ALA A 175 -2.42 -24.21 -6.61
CA ALA A 175 -1.92 -22.95 -6.08
C ALA A 175 -0.75 -23.09 -5.08
N GLY A 176 -0.33 -24.32 -4.76
CA GLY A 176 0.82 -24.60 -3.89
C GLY A 176 0.48 -24.76 -2.41
N PHE A 177 -0.80 -24.92 -2.08
CA PHE A 177 -1.29 -25.06 -0.70
C PHE A 177 -1.64 -26.51 -0.37
N THR A 178 -1.31 -26.91 0.85
CA THR A 178 -1.61 -28.24 1.40
C THR A 178 -3.06 -28.35 1.90
N LYS A 179 -3.44 -29.52 2.40
CA LYS A 179 -4.75 -29.73 3.03
C LYS A 179 -4.91 -28.90 4.31
N GLU A 180 -3.88 -28.85 5.15
CA GLU A 180 -3.88 -28.02 6.36
C GLU A 180 -4.01 -26.54 6.00
N ASP A 181 -3.32 -26.10 4.94
CA ASP A 181 -3.43 -24.74 4.41
C ASP A 181 -4.84 -24.41 3.93
N MET A 182 -5.48 -25.33 3.18
CA MET A 182 -6.86 -25.16 2.74
C MET A 182 -7.81 -24.97 3.93
N THR A 183 -7.73 -25.84 4.93
CA THR A 183 -8.58 -25.74 6.13
C THR A 183 -8.30 -24.45 6.91
N ALA A 184 -7.03 -24.08 7.09
CA ALA A 184 -6.65 -22.85 7.76
C ALA A 184 -7.12 -21.61 6.98
N MET A 185 -6.90 -21.56 5.67
CA MET A 185 -7.27 -20.41 4.83
C MET A 185 -8.78 -20.20 4.81
N VAL A 186 -9.58 -21.28 4.70
CA VAL A 186 -11.05 -21.18 4.76
C VAL A 186 -11.52 -20.73 6.14
N ALA A 187 -11.01 -21.31 7.22
CA ALA A 187 -11.40 -20.90 8.57
C ALA A 187 -10.99 -19.45 8.88
N CYS A 188 -9.80 -19.02 8.47
CA CYS A 188 -9.31 -17.66 8.69
C CYS A 188 -10.00 -16.65 7.75
N GLY A 189 -10.29 -17.04 6.51
CA GLY A 189 -11.03 -16.22 5.54
C GLY A 189 -12.46 -15.96 5.98
N HIS A 190 -13.15 -17.00 6.46
CA HIS A 190 -14.52 -16.93 6.97
C HIS A 190 -14.60 -16.52 8.44
N ALA A 191 -13.51 -15.98 9.01
CA ALA A 191 -13.54 -15.31 10.31
C ALA A 191 -14.23 -13.94 10.24
N ILE A 192 -14.42 -13.38 9.04
CA ILE A 192 -15.13 -12.13 8.80
C ILE A 192 -16.06 -12.30 7.59
N GLY A 193 -17.17 -11.58 7.58
CA GLY A 193 -18.16 -11.64 6.50
C GLY A 193 -19.23 -12.72 6.65
N GLY A 194 -19.92 -12.94 5.54
CA GLY A 194 -21.05 -13.84 5.43
C GLY A 194 -21.44 -14.10 4.00
N VAL A 195 -22.56 -14.80 3.81
CA VAL A 195 -23.14 -15.07 2.50
C VAL A 195 -24.29 -14.12 2.25
N HIS A 196 -24.27 -13.44 1.11
CA HIS A 196 -25.28 -12.46 0.71
C HIS A 196 -26.50 -13.13 0.07
N SER A 197 -27.70 -12.71 0.45
CA SER A 197 -28.96 -13.26 -0.06
C SER A 197 -29.23 -12.90 -1.52
N VAL A 198 -28.71 -11.76 -1.99
CA VAL A 198 -28.86 -11.35 -3.40
C VAL A 198 -28.05 -12.22 -4.36
N ASP A 199 -26.91 -12.74 -3.88
CA ASP A 199 -25.99 -13.55 -4.69
C ASP A 199 -26.25 -15.05 -4.55
N PHE A 200 -26.64 -15.50 -3.35
CA PHE A 200 -26.81 -16.92 -3.02
C PHE A 200 -28.08 -17.21 -2.20
N PRO A 201 -29.28 -16.91 -2.74
CA PRO A 201 -30.54 -17.06 -2.01
C PRO A 201 -30.82 -18.49 -1.55
N GLU A 202 -30.33 -19.49 -2.28
CA GLU A 202 -30.47 -20.91 -1.94
C GLU A 202 -29.56 -21.38 -0.81
N ILE A 203 -28.46 -20.66 -0.53
CA ILE A 203 -27.53 -20.95 0.56
C ILE A 203 -28.11 -20.42 1.88
N VAL A 204 -28.61 -19.19 1.86
CA VAL A 204 -29.11 -18.50 3.06
C VAL A 204 -30.62 -18.63 3.29
N GLU A 205 -31.35 -19.18 2.32
CA GLU A 205 -32.81 -19.38 2.35
C GLU A 205 -33.60 -18.06 2.47
N ILE A 206 -33.05 -17.00 1.90
CA ILE A 206 -33.66 -15.68 1.81
C ILE A 206 -33.77 -15.36 0.33
N LYS A 207 -34.97 -15.01 -0.14
CA LYS A 207 -35.20 -14.65 -1.54
C LYS A 207 -34.33 -13.43 -1.92
N ALA A 208 -33.67 -13.51 -3.07
CA ALA A 208 -32.87 -12.40 -3.59
C ALA A 208 -33.76 -11.15 -3.81
N ASP A 209 -33.34 -10.03 -3.22
CA ASP A 209 -33.94 -8.70 -3.39
C ASP A 209 -32.82 -7.65 -3.47
N PRO A 210 -32.58 -7.04 -4.65
CA PRO A 210 -31.54 -6.03 -4.81
C PRO A 210 -31.66 -4.80 -3.89
N ASN A 211 -32.85 -4.56 -3.31
CA ASN A 211 -33.08 -3.43 -2.40
C ASN A 211 -33.01 -3.81 -0.92
N ASN A 212 -32.88 -5.10 -0.61
CA ASN A 212 -32.89 -5.62 0.76
C ASN A 212 -31.95 -6.82 0.89
N ASP A 213 -30.65 -6.55 0.66
CA ASP A 213 -29.62 -7.56 0.82
C ASP A 213 -29.37 -7.88 2.31
N THR A 214 -29.28 -9.17 2.60
CA THR A 214 -28.98 -9.69 3.93
C THR A 214 -27.73 -10.56 3.84
N SER A 215 -26.67 -10.15 4.54
CA SER A 215 -25.50 -10.99 4.74
C SER A 215 -25.70 -11.88 5.97
N VAL A 216 -25.76 -13.19 5.75
CA VAL A 216 -25.84 -14.18 6.85
C VAL A 216 -24.42 -14.56 7.26
N PRO A 217 -23.98 -14.23 8.49
CA PRO A 217 -22.58 -14.29 8.86
C PRO A 217 -22.08 -15.73 9.06
N PHE A 218 -20.78 -15.92 8.89
CA PHE A 218 -20.12 -17.21 9.09
C PHE A 218 -19.99 -17.62 10.57
N GLN A 219 -20.08 -16.66 11.49
CA GLN A 219 -20.03 -16.86 12.94
C GLN A 219 -20.93 -15.86 13.66
N LYS A 220 -21.21 -16.09 14.95
CA LYS A 220 -22.19 -15.28 15.70
C LYS A 220 -21.74 -13.85 15.94
N ASP A 221 -20.49 -13.66 16.36
CA ASP A 221 -19.91 -12.34 16.59
C ASP A 221 -19.15 -11.91 15.35
N ILE A 222 -19.54 -10.78 14.77
CA ILE A 222 -18.99 -10.23 13.52
C ILE A 222 -18.15 -8.97 13.77
N THR A 223 -18.02 -8.57 15.03
CA THR A 223 -17.38 -7.32 15.43
C THR A 223 -15.85 -7.40 15.39
N SER A 224 -15.28 -8.61 15.35
CA SER A 224 -13.84 -8.85 15.34
C SER A 224 -13.42 -10.13 14.61
N PHE A 225 -12.13 -10.24 14.31
CA PHE A 225 -11.48 -11.40 13.70
C PHE A 225 -11.10 -12.40 14.80
N HIS A 226 -11.93 -13.41 15.01
CA HIS A 226 -11.74 -14.40 16.05
C HIS A 226 -12.15 -15.80 15.62
N ASN A 227 -11.92 -16.78 16.49
CA ASN A 227 -12.03 -18.20 16.18
C ASN A 227 -13.45 -18.79 16.36
N GLY A 228 -14.51 -17.98 16.25
CA GLY A 228 -15.90 -18.43 16.42
C GLY A 228 -16.32 -19.42 15.34
N ILE A 229 -15.91 -19.16 14.10
CA ILE A 229 -16.02 -20.06 12.94
C ILE A 229 -15.56 -21.50 13.25
N VAL A 230 -14.55 -21.66 14.13
CA VAL A 230 -14.02 -22.95 14.54
C VAL A 230 -14.70 -23.49 15.80
N THR A 231 -14.83 -22.68 16.84
CA THR A 231 -15.37 -23.14 18.13
C THR A 231 -16.85 -23.49 18.04
N GLU A 232 -17.64 -22.71 17.33
CA GLU A 232 -19.06 -22.99 17.07
C GLU A 232 -19.24 -24.24 16.22
N TYR A 233 -18.35 -24.45 15.23
CA TYR A 233 -18.37 -25.66 14.40
C TYR A 233 -18.11 -26.92 15.24
N LEU A 234 -17.04 -26.91 16.04
CA LEU A 234 -16.66 -28.04 16.88
C LEU A 234 -17.68 -28.32 17.99
N ALA A 235 -18.40 -27.30 18.46
CA ALA A 235 -19.49 -27.44 19.42
C ALA A 235 -20.81 -27.93 18.77
N GLY A 236 -20.90 -27.98 17.44
CA GLY A 236 -22.13 -28.33 16.72
C GLY A 236 -23.21 -27.25 16.77
N THR A 237 -22.85 -26.01 17.12
CA THR A 237 -23.78 -24.87 17.27
C THR A 237 -23.71 -23.88 16.11
N SER A 238 -22.76 -24.05 15.19
CA SER A 238 -22.52 -23.12 14.07
C SER A 238 -23.78 -22.88 13.24
N LYS A 239 -24.04 -21.60 12.96
CA LYS A 239 -25.06 -21.12 12.02
C LYS A 239 -24.46 -20.66 10.69
N ASN A 240 -23.17 -20.91 10.47
CA ASN A 240 -22.51 -20.66 9.20
C ASN A 240 -23.37 -21.26 8.06
N PRO A 241 -23.82 -20.46 7.10
CA PRO A 241 -24.66 -20.96 6.02
C PRO A 241 -23.95 -22.02 5.15
N LEU A 242 -22.62 -21.97 5.03
CA LEU A 242 -21.79 -22.98 4.36
C LEU A 242 -21.54 -24.24 5.21
N VAL A 243 -22.09 -24.30 6.42
CA VAL A 243 -22.16 -25.51 7.25
C VAL A 243 -23.59 -26.04 7.34
N ALA A 244 -24.56 -25.14 7.47
CA ALA A 244 -25.92 -25.44 7.86
C ALA A 244 -26.96 -25.42 6.73
N ALA A 245 -26.61 -25.00 5.50
CA ALA A 245 -27.55 -24.93 4.36
C ALA A 245 -28.37 -26.22 4.19
N LYS A 246 -29.66 -26.14 3.82
CA LYS A 246 -30.49 -27.34 3.59
C LYS A 246 -29.90 -28.28 2.54
N ASN A 247 -29.40 -27.72 1.43
CA ASN A 247 -28.75 -28.51 0.39
C ASN A 247 -27.31 -28.89 0.81
N ALA A 248 -27.06 -30.19 0.99
CA ALA A 248 -25.76 -30.70 1.41
C ALA A 248 -24.63 -30.40 0.40
N THR A 249 -24.94 -30.21 -0.89
CA THR A 249 -23.93 -29.87 -1.90
C THR A 249 -23.37 -28.45 -1.70
N LEU A 250 -24.09 -27.56 -1.00
CA LEU A 250 -23.68 -26.18 -0.75
C LEU A 250 -22.92 -26.00 0.58
N ARG A 251 -22.73 -27.09 1.34
CA ARG A 251 -22.05 -27.07 2.64
C ARG A 251 -20.51 -27.16 2.51
N SER A 252 -19.88 -26.22 1.79
CA SER A 252 -18.43 -26.25 1.50
C SER A 252 -17.57 -26.31 2.77
N ASP A 253 -17.83 -25.44 3.72
CA ASP A 253 -17.06 -25.32 4.96
C ASP A 253 -17.17 -26.62 5.76
N LYS A 254 -18.38 -27.18 5.88
CA LYS A 254 -18.57 -28.48 6.53
C LYS A 254 -17.71 -29.58 5.90
N ARG A 255 -17.68 -29.68 4.57
CA ARG A 255 -16.89 -30.71 3.86
C ARG A 255 -15.39 -30.55 4.16
N ILE A 256 -14.89 -29.31 4.18
CA ILE A 256 -13.48 -29.00 4.45
C ILE A 256 -13.14 -29.27 5.92
N PHE A 257 -13.97 -28.80 6.85
CA PHE A 257 -13.73 -28.92 8.30
C PHE A 257 -13.87 -30.38 8.79
N ASP A 258 -14.81 -31.16 8.24
CA ASP A 258 -14.93 -32.59 8.56
C ASP A 258 -13.72 -33.40 8.05
N ASN A 259 -13.13 -33.00 6.92
CA ASN A 259 -11.97 -33.66 6.35
C ASN A 259 -10.69 -33.40 7.17
N ASP A 260 -10.58 -32.28 7.90
CA ASP A 260 -9.39 -31.93 8.70
C ASP A 260 -9.71 -31.42 10.11
N LYS A 261 -10.26 -32.32 10.93
CA LYS A 261 -10.54 -32.03 12.34
C LYS A 261 -9.29 -31.75 13.18
N ALA A 262 -8.12 -32.19 12.74
CA ALA A 262 -6.87 -31.95 13.46
C ALA A 262 -6.49 -30.48 13.40
N THR A 263 -6.52 -29.88 12.21
CA THR A 263 -6.30 -28.44 12.00
C THR A 263 -7.37 -27.61 12.71
N MET A 264 -8.65 -28.00 12.62
CA MET A 264 -9.73 -27.32 13.35
C MET A 264 -9.48 -27.31 14.87
N LYS A 265 -8.97 -28.39 15.45
CA LYS A 265 -8.62 -28.41 16.89
C LYS A 265 -7.48 -27.46 17.24
N LYS A 266 -6.48 -27.28 16.36
CA LYS A 266 -5.40 -26.29 16.58
C LYS A 266 -5.95 -24.86 16.56
N LEU A 267 -6.80 -24.56 15.57
CA LEU A 267 -7.46 -23.26 15.39
C LEU A 267 -8.50 -22.95 16.49
N ALA A 268 -8.97 -23.95 17.24
CA ALA A 268 -9.94 -23.75 18.32
C ALA A 268 -9.37 -22.96 19.52
N THR A 269 -8.04 -22.82 19.60
CA THR A 269 -7.39 -21.97 20.60
C THR A 269 -7.16 -20.56 20.05
N LYS A 270 -7.29 -19.52 20.87
CA LYS A 270 -7.00 -18.13 20.45
C LYS A 270 -5.57 -17.98 19.91
N ALA A 271 -4.59 -18.61 20.56
CA ALA A 271 -3.19 -18.56 20.15
C ALA A 271 -2.96 -19.28 18.81
N GLY A 272 -3.50 -20.49 18.64
CA GLY A 272 -3.40 -21.24 17.39
C GLY A 272 -4.10 -20.55 16.24
N PHE A 273 -5.29 -19.98 16.47
CA PHE A 273 -5.98 -19.17 15.47
C PHE A 273 -5.16 -17.97 15.03
N LYS A 274 -4.67 -17.17 16.00
CA LYS A 274 -3.87 -15.98 15.69
C LYS A 274 -2.61 -16.32 14.89
N SER A 275 -1.86 -17.35 15.29
CA SER A 275 -0.60 -17.70 14.62
C SER A 275 -0.82 -18.34 13.24
N MET A 276 -1.76 -19.29 13.13
CA MET A 276 -2.04 -19.96 11.86
C MET A 276 -2.69 -19.01 10.86
N CYS A 277 -3.60 -18.12 11.30
CA CYS A 277 -4.18 -17.11 10.42
C CYS A 277 -3.16 -16.07 9.97
N ALA A 278 -2.24 -15.64 10.84
CA ALA A 278 -1.13 -14.77 10.43
C ALA A 278 -0.30 -15.43 9.32
N ASP A 279 0.10 -16.70 9.51
CA ASP A 279 0.94 -17.44 8.56
C ASP A 279 0.23 -17.67 7.22
N ILE A 280 -0.97 -18.25 7.22
CA ILE A 280 -1.67 -18.62 5.99
C ILE A 280 -2.07 -17.41 5.16
N LEU A 281 -2.53 -16.33 5.81
CA LEU A 281 -2.90 -15.10 5.10
C LEU A 281 -1.67 -14.36 4.56
N THR A 282 -0.52 -14.43 5.26
CA THR A 282 0.76 -13.94 4.72
C THR A 282 1.14 -14.70 3.44
N ARG A 283 1.12 -16.04 3.50
CA ARG A 283 1.44 -16.87 2.32
C ARG A 283 0.44 -16.68 1.18
N MET A 284 -0.84 -16.46 1.49
CA MET A 284 -1.86 -16.13 0.49
C MET A 284 -1.49 -14.85 -0.26
N ILE A 285 -1.26 -13.73 0.44
CA ILE A 285 -0.97 -12.46 -0.24
C ILE A 285 0.42 -12.44 -0.89
N ASP A 286 1.36 -13.27 -0.43
CA ASP A 286 2.70 -13.39 -1.03
C ASP A 286 2.76 -14.40 -2.18
N THR A 287 1.66 -15.07 -2.52
CA THR A 287 1.57 -15.93 -3.70
C THR A 287 1.51 -15.07 -4.95
N VAL A 288 2.59 -15.02 -5.71
CA VAL A 288 2.76 -14.16 -6.90
C VAL A 288 3.36 -14.95 -8.08
N PRO A 289 3.26 -14.46 -9.32
CA PRO A 289 3.93 -15.09 -10.45
C PRO A 289 5.45 -15.20 -10.22
N LYS A 290 6.09 -16.25 -10.75
CA LYS A 290 7.53 -16.52 -10.53
C LYS A 290 8.46 -15.39 -11.02
N SER A 291 8.01 -14.59 -11.97
CA SER A 291 8.74 -13.42 -12.48
C SER A 291 8.72 -12.21 -11.54
N VAL A 292 7.87 -12.23 -10.51
CA VAL A 292 7.70 -11.13 -9.56
C VAL A 292 8.59 -11.38 -8.34
N GLN A 293 9.40 -10.38 -8.00
CA GLN A 293 10.22 -10.39 -6.80
C GLN A 293 9.67 -9.38 -5.81
N LEU A 294 9.08 -9.88 -4.72
CA LEU A 294 8.62 -9.04 -3.62
C LEU A 294 9.82 -8.50 -2.82
N THR A 295 9.59 -7.35 -2.17
CA THR A 295 10.53 -6.82 -1.17
C THR A 295 10.66 -7.77 0.02
N PRO A 296 11.68 -7.59 0.89
CA PRO A 296 11.55 -7.98 2.29
C PRO A 296 10.29 -7.37 2.93
N VAL A 297 9.94 -7.83 4.13
CA VAL A 297 8.83 -7.22 4.89
C VAL A 297 9.06 -5.71 4.99
N LEU A 298 8.05 -4.96 4.59
CA LEU A 298 8.10 -3.51 4.50
C LEU A 298 7.90 -2.94 5.91
N GLU A 299 9.01 -2.67 6.59
CA GLU A 299 9.00 -2.05 7.92
C GLU A 299 8.86 -0.52 7.82
N ALA A 300 8.17 0.07 8.80
CA ALA A 300 8.06 1.52 8.92
C ALA A 300 9.45 2.16 9.06
N TYR A 301 9.68 3.28 8.36
CA TYR A 301 10.89 4.08 8.52
C TYR A 301 11.07 4.57 9.98
N ASP A 302 12.32 4.59 10.47
CA ASP A 302 12.63 5.20 11.77
C ASP A 302 12.57 6.72 11.65
N PHE A 303 13.08 7.23 10.53
CA PHE A 303 12.98 8.61 10.08
C PHE A 303 12.60 8.67 8.61
N ARG A 304 11.45 9.28 8.31
CA ARG A 304 10.95 9.48 6.96
C ARG A 304 10.81 10.97 6.66
N PRO A 305 11.69 11.55 5.82
CA PRO A 305 11.51 12.91 5.37
C PRO A 305 10.49 13.00 4.24
N TYR A 306 9.84 14.15 4.16
CA TYR A 306 8.99 14.62 3.08
C TYR A 306 9.53 15.97 2.61
N ILE A 307 9.66 16.15 1.30
CA ILE A 307 10.00 17.43 0.69
C ILE A 307 8.74 17.94 0.01
N THR A 308 8.11 18.93 0.63
CA THR A 308 6.90 19.57 0.07
C THR A 308 7.30 20.56 -1.03
N GLU A 309 8.42 21.26 -0.85
CA GLU A 309 8.93 22.19 -1.86
C GLU A 309 10.46 22.24 -1.85
N LEU A 310 11.03 22.23 -3.05
CA LEU A 310 12.41 22.59 -3.33
C LEU A 310 12.42 23.45 -4.60
N SER A 311 12.20 24.75 -4.44
CA SER A 311 11.94 25.70 -5.54
C SER A 311 12.90 26.89 -5.49
N LEU A 312 12.84 27.78 -6.50
CA LEU A 312 13.65 29.01 -6.52
C LEU A 312 12.70 30.19 -6.32
N ASN A 313 12.84 30.90 -5.21
CA ASN A 313 11.96 32.03 -4.91
C ASN A 313 12.36 33.30 -5.70
N SER A 314 11.50 34.32 -5.61
CA SER A 314 11.69 35.61 -6.31
C SER A 314 12.95 36.37 -5.91
N LYS A 315 13.56 36.04 -4.76
CA LYS A 315 14.82 36.63 -4.27
C LYS A 315 16.06 35.86 -4.75
N GLY A 316 15.89 34.86 -5.62
CA GLY A 316 17.00 34.04 -6.11
C GLY A 316 17.59 33.11 -5.05
N ARG A 317 16.80 32.71 -4.04
CA ARG A 317 17.18 31.71 -3.03
C ARG A 317 16.36 30.45 -3.23
N ILE A 318 16.93 29.30 -2.87
CA ILE A 318 16.21 28.02 -2.91
C ILE A 318 15.31 27.96 -1.67
N HIS A 319 14.00 27.83 -1.86
CA HIS A 319 13.06 27.57 -0.77
C HIS A 319 13.00 26.06 -0.54
N TRP A 320 13.25 25.62 0.67
CA TRP A 320 13.24 24.20 1.06
C TRP A 320 12.32 24.02 2.27
N THR A 321 11.19 23.35 2.05
CA THR A 321 10.19 23.09 3.09
C THR A 321 9.65 21.67 2.98
N GLY A 322 9.21 21.15 4.12
CA GLY A 322 8.62 19.83 4.24
C GLY A 322 8.51 19.39 5.69
N SER A 323 8.54 18.09 5.91
CA SER A 323 8.46 17.52 7.25
C SER A 323 9.30 16.26 7.41
N VAL A 324 9.48 15.81 8.65
CA VAL A 324 10.07 14.53 9.01
C VAL A 324 9.10 13.80 9.93
N ARG A 325 8.71 12.59 9.55
CA ARG A 325 8.02 11.63 10.40
C ARG A 325 9.05 10.79 11.14
N VAL A 326 8.92 10.70 12.45
CA VAL A 326 9.84 9.99 13.36
C VAL A 326 9.09 8.91 14.11
N LYS A 327 9.58 7.67 14.08
CA LYS A 327 8.98 6.55 14.80
C LYS A 327 9.15 6.72 16.31
N ILE A 328 8.05 6.64 17.05
CA ILE A 328 8.02 6.72 18.52
C ILE A 328 7.29 5.54 19.17
N THR A 329 6.95 4.53 18.36
CA THR A 329 6.18 3.34 18.78
C THR A 329 6.82 2.65 19.97
N ASN A 330 6.03 2.13 20.91
CA ASN A 330 6.50 1.45 22.12
C ASN A 330 7.44 2.32 23.00
N ASN A 331 7.29 3.64 22.96
CA ASN A 331 8.09 4.59 23.73
C ASN A 331 9.61 4.46 23.49
N ILE A 332 10.02 4.07 22.28
CA ILE A 332 11.45 4.09 21.90
C ILE A 332 12.04 5.50 21.96
N ARG A 333 11.18 6.52 21.87
CA ARG A 333 11.48 7.95 22.06
C ARG A 333 10.36 8.58 22.89
N ASP A 334 10.72 9.47 23.81
CA ASP A 334 9.77 10.30 24.53
C ASP A 334 9.41 11.51 23.67
N ASN A 335 8.16 11.62 23.24
CA ASN A 335 7.69 12.69 22.36
C ASN A 335 7.76 14.10 23.03
N ASN A 336 7.81 14.17 24.36
CA ASN A 336 7.97 15.43 25.10
C ASN A 336 9.44 15.85 25.25
N ASP A 337 10.38 14.92 25.00
CA ASP A 337 11.82 15.15 25.06
C ASP A 337 12.48 14.77 23.73
N LEU A 338 11.79 15.08 22.62
CA LEU A 338 12.26 14.83 21.26
C LEU A 338 12.22 16.12 20.43
N ALA A 339 13.38 16.50 19.90
CA ALA A 339 13.50 17.54 18.89
C ALA A 339 14.32 17.04 17.70
N ILE A 340 14.04 17.59 16.52
CA ILE A 340 14.73 17.24 15.28
C ILE A 340 15.39 18.49 14.69
N ASN A 341 16.62 18.33 14.22
CA ASN A 341 17.25 19.29 13.32
C ASN A 341 17.60 18.59 12.00
N LEU A 342 17.62 19.33 10.91
CA LEU A 342 18.25 18.88 9.67
C LEU A 342 19.64 19.47 9.57
N ILE A 343 20.59 18.71 9.05
CA ILE A 343 21.93 19.21 8.72
C ILE A 343 22.11 19.01 7.24
N TYR A 344 22.07 20.06 6.41
CA TYR A 344 22.30 19.91 4.98
C TYR A 344 23.73 20.21 4.59
N ALA A 345 24.23 19.56 3.54
CA ALA A 345 25.51 19.87 2.91
C ALA A 345 25.29 20.69 1.62
N GLY A 346 25.91 21.87 1.58
CA GLY A 346 26.04 22.65 0.36
C GLY A 346 27.04 22.03 -0.62
N ARG A 347 27.04 22.54 -1.85
CA ARG A 347 27.98 22.14 -2.92
C ARG A 347 29.42 22.58 -2.62
N ASP A 348 29.60 23.53 -1.71
CA ASP A 348 30.90 23.94 -1.16
C ASP A 348 31.38 22.99 -0.04
N GLY A 349 30.61 21.95 0.30
CA GLY A 349 30.90 21.00 1.36
C GLY A 349 30.58 21.50 2.78
N LYS A 350 30.16 22.76 2.94
CA LYS A 350 29.78 23.29 4.26
C LYS A 350 28.46 22.67 4.71
N LYS A 351 28.40 22.39 6.01
CA LYS A 351 27.18 21.89 6.65
C LYS A 351 26.47 23.02 7.36
N VAL A 352 25.15 23.05 7.23
CA VAL A 352 24.28 24.05 7.87
C VAL A 352 23.16 23.33 8.59
N THR A 353 22.95 23.70 9.86
CA THR A 353 21.86 23.18 10.68
C THR A 353 20.60 24.00 10.44
N VAL A 354 19.49 23.33 10.22
CA VAL A 354 18.15 23.87 10.05
C VAL A 354 17.29 23.31 11.18
N PRO A 355 16.82 24.14 12.11
CA PRO A 355 15.91 23.67 13.14
C PRO A 355 14.58 23.26 12.52
N THR A 356 13.91 22.29 13.13
CA THR A 356 12.53 21.93 12.79
C THR A 356 11.59 22.32 13.92
N GLN A 357 10.30 22.39 13.63
CA GLN A 357 9.25 22.62 14.60
C GLN A 357 8.39 21.38 14.71
N GLN A 358 8.14 20.90 15.93
CA GLN A 358 7.20 19.80 16.15
C GLN A 358 5.78 20.24 15.74
N VAL A 359 5.11 19.41 14.96
CA VAL A 359 3.74 19.66 14.51
C VAL A 359 2.81 19.61 15.71
N THR A 360 1.82 20.51 15.76
CA THR A 360 0.75 20.50 16.77
C THR A 360 -0.63 20.19 16.18
N PHE A 361 -0.83 20.42 14.88
CA PHE A 361 -2.05 20.07 14.17
C PHE A 361 -2.35 18.57 14.27
N GLN A 362 -3.62 18.22 14.50
CA GLN A 362 -4.06 16.83 14.73
C GLN A 362 -3.26 16.10 15.82
N GLY A 363 -2.80 16.83 16.84
CA GLY A 363 -2.01 16.28 17.93
C GLY A 363 -0.55 15.99 17.57
N GLY A 364 -0.06 16.44 16.41
CA GLY A 364 1.35 16.32 16.03
C GLY A 364 1.81 14.91 15.66
N THR A 365 0.91 13.94 15.73
CA THR A 365 1.21 12.52 15.56
C THR A 365 0.50 11.95 14.36
N SER A 366 1.03 10.84 13.88
CA SER A 366 0.41 10.00 12.86
C SER A 366 0.54 8.54 13.25
N ASN A 367 -0.34 7.69 12.75
CA ASN A 367 -0.40 6.28 13.14
C ASN A 367 -0.98 5.38 12.04
N GLY A 368 -0.66 4.09 12.12
CA GLY A 368 -1.16 3.05 11.21
C GLY A 368 -0.44 1.73 11.42
N ALA A 369 -1.14 0.61 11.18
CA ALA A 369 -0.60 -0.75 11.29
C ALA A 369 0.23 -1.00 12.58
N GLY A 370 -0.30 -0.55 13.72
CA GLY A 370 0.34 -0.70 15.03
C GLY A 370 1.55 0.20 15.29
N GLN A 371 1.85 1.14 14.39
CA GLN A 371 2.92 2.12 14.55
C GLN A 371 2.36 3.50 14.92
N LEU A 372 3.17 4.24 15.68
CA LEU A 372 2.95 5.62 16.11
C LEU A 372 4.18 6.47 15.78
N PHE A 373 3.94 7.68 15.29
CA PHE A 373 4.97 8.61 14.84
C PHE A 373 4.74 10.04 15.37
N ALA A 374 5.83 10.76 15.58
CA ALA A 374 5.86 12.21 15.76
C ALA A 374 6.25 12.90 14.45
N ASN A 375 5.74 14.11 14.21
CA ASN A 375 6.00 14.85 12.98
C ASN A 375 6.64 16.21 13.27
N PHE A 376 7.60 16.60 12.43
CA PHE A 376 8.35 17.85 12.57
C PHE A 376 8.44 18.56 11.22
N GLU A 377 8.03 19.82 11.14
CA GLU A 377 8.06 20.64 9.93
C GLU A 377 9.31 21.52 9.88
N TYR A 378 9.75 21.84 8.67
CA TYR A 378 10.83 22.78 8.43
C TYR A 378 10.48 23.69 7.25
N ASP A 379 10.91 24.94 7.35
CA ASP A 379 10.80 25.96 6.31
C ASP A 379 12.07 26.80 6.38
N THR A 380 12.86 26.79 5.30
CA THR A 380 14.09 27.57 5.23
C THR A 380 14.43 28.00 3.82
N THR A 381 15.37 28.94 3.71
CA THR A 381 15.92 29.36 2.42
C THR A 381 17.43 29.17 2.34
N ILE A 382 17.86 28.51 1.27
CA ILE A 382 19.26 28.19 0.99
C ILE A 382 19.78 29.15 -0.07
N ASP A 383 21.02 29.60 0.10
CA ASP A 383 21.70 30.37 -0.94
C ASP A 383 21.84 29.53 -2.23
N ALA A 384 21.36 30.05 -3.35
CA ALA A 384 21.28 29.30 -4.61
C ALA A 384 22.65 28.92 -5.21
N LYS A 385 23.69 29.70 -4.92
CA LYS A 385 25.07 29.43 -5.36
C LYS A 385 25.62 28.21 -4.63
N ASN A 386 25.42 28.12 -3.32
CA ASN A 386 25.91 26.99 -2.52
C ASN A 386 24.97 25.77 -2.62
N GLY A 387 23.66 25.97 -2.66
CA GLY A 387 22.69 24.90 -2.88
C GLY A 387 22.66 23.83 -1.80
N ILE A 388 22.08 22.68 -2.14
CA ILE A 388 21.95 21.48 -1.31
C ILE A 388 22.21 20.21 -2.14
N THR A 389 22.92 19.25 -1.56
CA THR A 389 23.25 17.96 -2.20
C THR A 389 22.78 16.73 -1.43
N LYS A 390 22.57 16.90 -0.13
CA LYS A 390 22.06 15.90 0.81
C LYS A 390 21.88 16.54 2.18
N PHE A 391 21.20 15.82 3.07
CA PHE A 391 21.08 16.20 4.47
C PHE A 391 21.17 15.00 5.40
N TRP A 392 21.32 15.27 6.69
CA TRP A 392 21.20 14.31 7.79
C TRP A 392 20.08 14.76 8.71
N ILE A 393 19.50 13.80 9.43
CA ILE A 393 18.51 14.07 10.46
C ILE A 393 19.21 13.93 11.80
N GLN A 394 19.23 15.00 12.58
CA GLN A 394 19.79 15.01 13.92
C GLN A 394 18.65 14.93 14.93
N GLU A 395 18.58 13.81 15.63
CA GLU A 395 17.75 13.62 16.81
C GLU A 395 18.41 14.30 18.00
N VAL A 396 17.63 15.04 18.77
CA VAL A 396 18.06 15.79 19.96
C VAL A 396 17.13 15.47 21.13
N LYS A 397 17.70 15.25 22.31
CA LYS A 397 16.96 15.18 23.59
C LYS A 397 17.08 16.53 24.31
N PRO A 398 16.07 17.41 24.28
CA PRO A 398 16.14 18.75 24.87
C PRO A 398 16.63 18.79 26.32
N SER A 399 16.19 17.84 27.16
CA SER A 399 16.52 17.76 28.58
C SER A 399 18.02 17.61 28.87
N THR A 400 18.72 16.85 28.03
CA THR A 400 20.15 16.50 28.20
C THR A 400 21.05 17.14 27.16
N LYS A 401 20.48 17.70 26.09
CA LYS A 401 21.17 18.16 24.87
C LYS A 401 21.96 17.06 24.16
N ALA A 402 21.69 15.79 24.46
CA ALA A 402 22.27 14.66 23.75
C ALA A 402 21.78 14.66 22.29
N THR A 403 22.67 14.34 21.35
CA THR A 403 22.32 14.30 19.92
C THR A 403 22.78 12.99 19.27
N VAL A 404 21.99 12.51 18.31
CA VAL A 404 22.32 11.37 17.44
C VAL A 404 22.02 11.79 16.01
N THR A 405 22.95 11.54 15.09
CA THR A 405 22.77 11.86 13.67
C THR A 405 22.51 10.60 12.87
N HIS A 406 21.45 10.64 12.08
CA HIS A 406 20.97 9.57 11.23
C HIS A 406 21.29 9.88 9.76
N ASP A 407 21.81 8.89 9.04
CA ASP A 407 22.36 9.05 7.70
C ASP A 407 21.73 8.12 6.67
N ASN A 408 20.46 7.75 6.92
CA ASN A 408 19.60 7.00 5.99
C ASN A 408 20.14 5.59 5.70
N GLN A 409 20.23 4.75 6.73
CA GLN A 409 20.76 3.39 6.62
C GLN A 409 22.21 3.32 6.14
N LYS A 410 23.08 4.20 6.69
CA LYS A 410 24.52 4.23 6.39
C LYS A 410 24.85 4.61 4.94
N THR A 411 23.94 5.31 4.24
CA THR A 411 24.23 5.83 2.89
C THR A 411 25.03 7.13 2.91
N GLY A 412 25.39 7.64 4.09
CA GLY A 412 26.13 8.89 4.24
C GLY A 412 25.28 10.14 3.99
N GLY A 413 23.98 10.05 4.22
CA GLY A 413 22.98 11.13 4.15
C GLY A 413 21.76 10.80 3.29
N TYR A 414 20.67 11.55 3.52
CA TYR A 414 19.46 11.56 2.71
C TYR A 414 19.71 12.37 1.43
N LYS A 415 19.45 11.77 0.26
CA LYS A 415 19.73 12.38 -1.03
C LYS A 415 18.76 13.52 -1.34
N VAL A 416 19.29 14.67 -1.76
CA VAL A 416 18.51 15.79 -2.33
C VAL A 416 19.28 16.34 -3.52
N ASP A 417 18.61 16.57 -4.64
CA ASP A 417 19.25 17.08 -5.83
C ASP A 417 18.62 18.40 -6.26
N ASP A 418 19.36 19.49 -6.09
CA ASP A 418 18.93 20.84 -6.50
C ASP A 418 19.34 21.20 -7.93
N THR A 419 19.76 20.22 -8.73
CA THR A 419 20.11 20.44 -10.14
C THR A 419 18.89 20.85 -10.96
N VAL A 420 17.71 20.33 -10.60
CA VAL A 420 16.40 20.67 -11.16
C VAL A 420 15.48 21.08 -10.02
N LEU A 421 14.89 22.26 -10.09
CA LEU A 421 13.94 22.78 -9.10
C LEU A 421 12.57 22.93 -9.73
N TYR A 422 11.60 22.16 -9.25
CA TYR A 422 10.20 22.26 -9.67
C TYR A 422 9.59 23.57 -9.15
N GLN A 423 8.99 24.35 -10.06
CA GLN A 423 8.39 25.64 -9.75
C GLN A 423 6.86 25.48 -9.68
N LEU A 424 6.36 24.92 -8.57
CA LEU A 424 4.94 24.61 -8.37
C LEU A 424 4.04 25.84 -8.61
N GLN A 425 4.39 26.98 -8.03
CA GLN A 425 3.61 28.23 -8.13
C GLN A 425 3.62 28.86 -9.54
N GLN A 426 4.55 28.45 -10.40
CA GLN A 426 4.66 28.87 -11.80
C GLN A 426 4.22 27.75 -12.76
N SER A 427 3.63 26.70 -12.21
CA SER A 427 3.04 25.57 -12.94
C SER A 427 1.52 25.60 -12.73
N CYS A 428 0.78 24.86 -13.53
CA CYS A 428 -0.69 24.83 -13.43
C CYS A 428 -1.28 23.54 -14.00
N ALA A 429 -2.45 23.18 -13.50
CA ALA A 429 -3.30 22.09 -13.99
C ALA A 429 -4.76 22.56 -13.99
N VAL A 430 -5.37 22.71 -15.17
CA VAL A 430 -6.69 23.35 -15.34
C VAL A 430 -7.81 22.29 -15.40
N LEU A 431 -8.28 21.86 -14.22
CA LEU A 431 -9.19 20.72 -14.07
C LEU A 431 -10.54 20.87 -14.80
N GLU A 432 -10.97 22.09 -15.11
CA GLU A 432 -12.28 22.38 -15.71
C GLU A 432 -12.45 21.84 -17.13
N THR A 433 -11.37 21.39 -17.77
CA THR A 433 -11.37 20.93 -19.18
C THR A 433 -11.01 19.45 -19.34
N LEU A 434 -11.28 18.64 -18.32
CA LEU A 434 -11.12 17.19 -18.37
C LEU A 434 -12.20 16.50 -19.25
N PRO A 435 -11.86 15.40 -19.95
CA PRO A 435 -10.50 14.92 -20.22
C PRO A 435 -9.80 15.85 -21.23
N ASN A 436 -8.46 15.97 -21.16
CA ASN A 436 -7.60 16.86 -21.97
C ASN A 436 -7.32 18.25 -21.39
N ALA A 437 -7.29 18.35 -20.07
CA ALA A 437 -6.99 19.57 -19.36
C ALA A 437 -5.54 20.04 -19.62
N PRO A 438 -5.27 21.34 -19.81
CA PRO A 438 -3.92 21.86 -19.91
C PRO A 438 -3.08 21.58 -18.65
N LEU A 439 -1.89 21.04 -18.86
CA LEU A 439 -0.84 20.89 -17.85
C LEU A 439 0.39 21.68 -18.29
N VAL A 440 0.79 22.67 -17.49
CA VAL A 440 2.03 23.41 -17.71
C VAL A 440 2.94 23.20 -16.51
N VAL A 441 4.14 22.70 -16.78
CA VAL A 441 5.15 22.44 -15.76
C VAL A 441 6.33 23.35 -16.01
N THR A 442 6.72 24.11 -14.99
CA THR A 442 7.87 25.00 -15.01
C THR A 442 8.97 24.42 -14.11
N ALA A 443 10.20 24.42 -14.59
CA ALA A 443 11.37 23.96 -13.86
C ALA A 443 12.54 24.92 -14.04
N MET A 444 13.37 25.06 -13.00
CA MET A 444 14.65 25.77 -13.04
C MET A 444 15.77 24.74 -13.06
N VAL A 445 16.65 24.79 -14.05
CA VAL A 445 17.82 23.89 -14.15
C VAL A 445 19.09 24.69 -13.94
N ARG A 446 20.02 24.19 -13.12
CA ARG A 446 21.32 24.84 -12.94
C ARG A 446 22.00 25.10 -14.30
N ASP A 447 22.57 26.28 -14.48
CA ASP A 447 23.13 26.72 -15.77
C ASP A 447 24.16 25.74 -16.35
N ALA A 448 24.97 25.12 -15.49
CA ALA A 448 25.97 24.11 -15.87
C ALA A 448 25.37 22.87 -16.55
N ARG A 449 24.08 22.59 -16.34
CA ARG A 449 23.35 21.44 -16.87
C ARG A 449 22.19 21.84 -17.77
N ALA A 450 22.02 23.13 -18.06
CA ALA A 450 20.89 23.65 -18.87
C ALA A 450 20.93 23.19 -20.34
N LYS A 451 22.04 22.62 -20.81
CA LYS A 451 22.15 22.04 -22.16
C LYS A 451 21.68 20.58 -22.23
N ASP A 452 21.49 19.93 -21.08
CA ASP A 452 21.10 18.53 -21.06
C ASP A 452 19.61 18.39 -21.42
N PRO A 453 19.21 17.26 -22.04
CA PRO A 453 17.80 17.02 -22.38
C PRO A 453 16.92 17.01 -21.13
N LEU A 454 15.94 17.90 -21.08
CA LEU A 454 14.95 17.96 -20.00
C LEU A 454 13.58 17.51 -20.53
N THR A 455 13.01 16.48 -19.91
CA THR A 455 11.74 15.87 -20.30
C THR A 455 10.75 15.82 -19.15
N LEU A 456 9.48 16.13 -19.43
CA LEU A 456 8.34 15.87 -18.58
C LEU A 456 7.79 14.49 -18.95
N ARG A 457 7.61 13.62 -17.95
CA ARG A 457 7.01 12.29 -18.13
C ARG A 457 5.69 12.23 -17.37
N VAL A 458 4.57 12.21 -18.06
CA VAL A 458 3.23 12.22 -17.47
C VAL A 458 2.62 10.84 -17.55
N ALA A 459 2.13 10.31 -16.44
CA ALA A 459 1.51 9.00 -16.37
C ALA A 459 0.00 9.10 -16.52
N HIS A 460 -0.50 8.70 -17.68
CA HIS A 460 -1.94 8.68 -17.97
C HIS A 460 -2.55 7.33 -17.62
N LYS A 461 -3.65 7.33 -16.86
CA LYS A 461 -4.51 6.16 -16.72
C LYS A 461 -5.36 5.99 -17.98
N LYS A 462 -5.06 4.96 -18.77
CA LYS A 462 -5.82 4.60 -19.97
C LYS A 462 -6.84 3.53 -19.62
N PRO A 463 -8.14 3.78 -19.90
CA PRO A 463 -9.16 2.74 -19.76
C PRO A 463 -8.77 1.51 -20.57
N VAL A 464 -8.98 0.34 -20.00
CA VAL A 464 -8.80 -0.93 -20.71
C VAL A 464 -10.18 -1.57 -20.84
N LYS A 465 -10.57 -2.00 -22.04
CA LYS A 465 -11.93 -2.50 -22.31
C LYS A 465 -12.23 -3.69 -21.40
N GLY A 466 -13.30 -3.60 -20.61
CA GLY A 466 -13.63 -4.61 -19.60
C GLY A 466 -12.97 -4.34 -18.25
N SER A 467 -12.27 -3.21 -18.07
CA SER A 467 -11.57 -2.86 -16.82
C SER A 467 -11.74 -1.49 -16.20
N ILE A 468 -11.99 -1.47 -14.87
CA ILE A 468 -11.94 -0.31 -13.98
C ILE A 468 -10.50 0.00 -13.56
N VAL A 469 -9.62 -1.01 -13.53
CA VAL A 469 -8.19 -0.82 -13.32
C VAL A 469 -7.59 -0.38 -14.66
N PRO A 470 -7.13 0.87 -14.77
CA PRO A 470 -6.56 1.38 -16.00
C PRO A 470 -5.13 0.88 -16.19
N LYS A 471 -4.65 0.95 -17.43
CA LYS A 471 -3.23 0.78 -17.73
C LYS A 471 -2.53 2.13 -17.70
N PHE A 472 -1.34 2.20 -17.11
CA PHE A 472 -0.52 3.40 -17.22
C PHE A 472 0.15 3.50 -18.59
N GLN A 473 0.02 4.67 -19.21
CA GLN A 473 0.80 5.07 -20.39
C GLN A 473 1.58 6.33 -20.06
N THR A 474 2.90 6.28 -20.18
CA THR A 474 3.75 7.45 -19.96
C THR A 474 3.88 8.24 -21.26
N GLU A 475 3.40 9.47 -21.25
CA GLU A 475 3.69 10.47 -22.28
C GLU A 475 4.98 11.21 -21.94
N ILE A 476 5.83 11.44 -22.94
CA ILE A 476 7.08 12.18 -22.79
C ILE A 476 7.00 13.48 -23.60
N THR A 477 7.14 14.62 -22.91
CA THR A 477 7.17 15.95 -23.53
C THR A 477 8.51 16.63 -23.24
N ASN A 478 9.13 17.22 -24.26
CA ASN A 478 10.36 18.00 -24.08
C ASN A 478 10.05 19.37 -23.48
N PHE A 479 10.85 19.79 -22.51
CA PHE A 479 10.83 21.16 -22.03
C PHE A 479 11.48 22.11 -23.04
N LYS A 480 10.98 23.35 -23.09
CA LYS A 480 11.57 24.45 -23.88
C LYS A 480 12.13 25.51 -22.94
N ALA A 481 13.30 26.04 -23.26
CA ALA A 481 13.87 27.16 -22.53
C ALA A 481 12.97 28.40 -22.69
N THR A 482 12.72 29.11 -21.60
CA THR A 482 11.91 30.34 -21.60
C THR A 482 12.74 31.60 -21.85
N GLY A 483 14.07 31.48 -21.89
CA GLY A 483 15.02 32.59 -21.96
C GLY A 483 15.30 33.27 -20.62
N LYS A 484 14.49 33.02 -19.58
CA LYS A 484 14.71 33.58 -18.24
C LYS A 484 15.85 32.86 -17.51
N LYS A 485 16.70 33.63 -16.84
CA LYS A 485 17.74 33.14 -15.93
C LYS A 485 17.65 33.83 -14.59
N SER A 486 17.96 33.13 -13.51
CA SER A 486 18.00 33.68 -12.16
C SER A 486 18.94 32.88 -11.27
N ALA A 487 19.81 33.56 -10.53
CA ALA A 487 20.67 32.96 -9.49
C ALA A 487 21.44 31.69 -9.91
N GLY A 488 21.93 31.64 -11.15
CA GLY A 488 22.65 30.47 -11.70
C GLY A 488 21.77 29.34 -12.22
N PHE A 489 20.49 29.62 -12.48
CA PHE A 489 19.54 28.69 -13.07
C PHE A 489 18.91 29.26 -14.34
N THR A 490 18.61 28.38 -15.28
CA THR A 490 17.87 28.65 -16.51
C THR A 490 16.46 28.05 -16.40
N ALA A 491 15.46 28.84 -16.78
CA ALA A 491 14.04 28.47 -16.68
C ALA A 491 13.55 27.73 -17.93
N PHE A 492 12.83 26.63 -17.70
CA PHE A 492 12.25 25.77 -18.70
C PHE A 492 10.76 25.56 -18.47
N GLN A 493 10.00 25.37 -19.54
CA GLN A 493 8.58 25.06 -19.47
C GLN A 493 8.20 23.93 -20.44
N ALA A 494 7.41 22.98 -19.96
CA ALA A 494 6.74 21.97 -20.77
C ALA A 494 5.23 22.20 -20.72
N LYS A 495 4.56 22.01 -21.86
CA LYS A 495 3.11 22.11 -21.99
C LYS A 495 2.60 20.80 -22.57
N THR A 496 1.66 20.17 -21.90
CA THR A 496 0.97 18.96 -22.34
C THR A 496 -0.49 19.02 -21.85
N LYS A 497 -1.20 17.90 -21.95
CA LYS A 497 -2.55 17.72 -21.45
C LYS A 497 -2.59 16.51 -20.53
N TYR A 498 -3.60 16.43 -19.69
CA TYR A 498 -3.84 15.29 -18.82
C TYR A 498 -5.34 14.95 -18.76
N GLU A 499 -5.64 13.73 -18.34
CA GLU A 499 -6.96 13.11 -18.58
C GLU A 499 -7.78 12.90 -17.31
N GLU A 500 -7.18 13.06 -16.12
CA GLU A 500 -7.86 12.89 -14.84
C GLU A 500 -7.26 13.78 -13.74
N GLN A 501 -8.02 14.05 -12.68
CA GLN A 501 -7.59 14.97 -11.60
C GLN A 501 -6.29 14.55 -10.90
N ASN A 502 -6.06 13.23 -10.75
CA ASN A 502 -4.95 12.66 -9.99
C ASN A 502 -3.87 12.09 -10.91
N THR A 503 -3.17 12.97 -11.61
CA THR A 503 -2.10 12.59 -12.54
C THR A 503 -0.74 12.78 -11.89
N TYR A 504 0.12 11.77 -12.06
CA TYR A 504 1.50 11.80 -11.57
C TYR A 504 2.47 12.07 -12.71
N PHE A 505 3.56 12.78 -12.41
CA PHE A 505 4.59 13.08 -13.40
C PHE A 505 5.99 13.17 -12.81
N ASP A 506 6.99 12.96 -13.68
CA ASP A 506 8.39 13.15 -13.40
C ASP A 506 8.97 14.29 -14.24
N ILE A 507 9.91 15.04 -13.66
CA ILE A 507 10.77 15.97 -14.38
C ILE A 507 12.14 15.33 -14.45
N VAL A 508 12.56 14.90 -15.64
CA VAL A 508 13.79 14.13 -15.84
C VAL A 508 14.79 14.92 -16.66
N LEU A 509 15.97 15.15 -16.07
CA LEU A 509 17.13 15.72 -16.73
C LEU A 509 18.10 14.60 -17.11
N GLY A 510 18.33 14.46 -18.41
CA GLY A 510 19.30 13.53 -18.98
C GLY A 510 20.75 13.88 -18.64
N GLY A 511 21.69 13.21 -19.31
CA GLY A 511 23.13 13.36 -19.03
C GLY A 511 23.65 12.39 -17.97
N LYS A 512 24.92 12.56 -17.58
CA LYS A 512 25.60 11.71 -16.59
C LYS A 512 26.18 12.58 -15.47
N PRO A 513 25.70 12.46 -14.21
CA PRO A 513 24.59 11.61 -13.77
C PRO A 513 23.23 12.17 -14.21
N ALA A 514 22.27 11.28 -14.44
CA ALA A 514 20.87 11.65 -14.60
C ALA A 514 20.35 12.28 -13.29
N SER A 515 19.48 13.28 -13.44
CA SER A 515 18.90 14.05 -12.34
C SER A 515 17.42 14.27 -12.60
N GLY A 516 16.70 14.80 -11.61
CA GLY A 516 15.29 15.08 -11.74
C GLY A 516 14.52 14.88 -10.44
N ILE A 517 13.24 15.20 -10.52
CA ILE A 517 12.27 15.01 -9.44
C ILE A 517 11.22 14.05 -9.96
N GLN A 518 10.90 13.05 -9.16
CA GLN A 518 9.98 11.98 -9.55
C GLN A 518 8.72 12.01 -8.69
N PHE A 519 7.63 11.49 -9.26
CA PHE A 519 6.38 11.23 -8.57
C PHE A 519 5.75 12.48 -7.96
N LEU A 520 5.78 13.58 -8.74
CA LEU A 520 5.01 14.78 -8.45
C LEU A 520 3.54 14.56 -8.82
N THR A 521 2.64 15.31 -8.19
CA THR A 521 1.18 15.20 -8.40
C THR A 521 0.58 16.49 -8.93
N SER A 522 -0.41 16.38 -9.82
CA SER A 522 -1.19 17.52 -10.31
C SER A 522 -2.15 18.12 -9.27
N GLN A 523 -2.46 17.39 -8.20
CA GLN A 523 -3.52 17.78 -7.24
C GLN A 523 -3.28 19.12 -6.54
N VAL A 524 -2.02 19.46 -6.27
CA VAL A 524 -1.64 20.67 -5.52
C VAL A 524 -1.26 21.83 -6.45
N MET A 525 -1.42 21.66 -7.77
CA MET A 525 -1.05 22.67 -8.75
C MET A 525 -2.10 23.79 -8.81
N PRO A 526 -1.68 25.05 -9.04
CA PRO A 526 -2.60 26.14 -9.34
C PRO A 526 -3.57 25.81 -10.49
N ALA A 527 -4.85 26.15 -10.34
CA ALA A 527 -5.89 25.89 -11.34
C ALA A 527 -5.85 26.86 -12.54
N LYS A 528 -4.95 27.85 -12.53
CA LYS A 528 -4.83 28.86 -13.60
C LYS A 528 -3.42 28.87 -14.16
N CYS A 529 -3.32 28.71 -15.47
CA CYS A 529 -2.07 28.90 -16.20
C CYS A 529 -1.85 30.38 -16.47
N SER A 530 -0.65 30.86 -16.13
CA SER A 530 -0.20 32.23 -16.41
C SER A 530 0.68 32.32 -17.65
#